data_AF-A0A9P3Q126-F1
#
_entry.id   AF-A0A9P3Q126-F1
#
_cell.length_a   1.000
_cell.length_b   1.000
_cell.length_c   1.000
_cell.angle_alpha   90.00
_cell.angle_beta   90.00
_cell.angle_gamma   90.00
#
_symmetry.space_group_name_H-M   'P 1'
#
loop_
_entity.id
_entity.type
_entity.pdbx_description
1 polymer ?
#
loop_
_entity_poly.entity_id
_entity_poly.type
_entity_poly.pdbx_seq_one_letter_code
_entity_poly.pdbx_strand_id
1 'polypeptide(L)'
;MIFPYALIALAASVAYAQGPTASGWDDTQILNYALNLTDLQNAFYSQSLSKFDTQSFNSSGYGPFVRTGFVQIGQNKASQAALLGSILGANATASCTYNFSQVSNTADFTEGSQIVENIGESN
;
A
#
# COMPACT_ATOMS: atom_id res chain seq x y z
N MET A 1 -54.19 -46.61 8.26
CA MET A 1 -53.70 -46.54 6.87
C MET A 1 -52.81 -45.31 6.77
N ILE A 2 -51.51 -45.53 6.51
CA ILE A 2 -50.46 -44.51 6.48
C ILE A 2 -50.32 -44.05 5.02
N PHE A 3 -50.45 -42.75 4.74
CA PHE A 3 -50.12 -42.16 3.43
C PHE A 3 -48.78 -41.42 3.54
N PRO A 4 -47.68 -41.90 2.94
CA PRO A 4 -46.46 -41.14 2.88
C PRO A 4 -46.45 -40.34 1.57
N TYR A 5 -46.65 -39.03 1.64
CA TYR A 5 -46.36 -38.16 0.50
C TYR A 5 -44.97 -37.59 0.72
N ALA A 6 -44.01 -38.13 -0.03
CA ALA A 6 -42.65 -37.66 -0.07
C ALA A 6 -42.60 -36.23 -0.64
N LEU A 7 -42.10 -35.28 0.15
CA LEU A 7 -41.69 -33.98 -0.32
C LEU A 7 -40.41 -34.14 -1.14
N ILE A 8 -40.50 -33.95 -2.45
CA ILE A 8 -39.32 -33.83 -3.31
C ILE A 8 -38.82 -32.39 -3.17
N ALA A 9 -37.74 -32.18 -2.42
CA ALA A 9 -37.02 -30.92 -2.41
C ALA A 9 -36.15 -30.83 -3.67
N LEU A 10 -36.49 -29.93 -4.59
CA LEU A 10 -35.65 -29.61 -5.73
C LEU A 10 -34.52 -28.68 -5.25
N ALA A 11 -33.35 -29.24 -4.96
CA ALA A 11 -32.14 -28.45 -4.78
C ALA A 11 -31.67 -27.98 -6.16
N ALA A 12 -32.06 -26.77 -6.56
CA ALA A 12 -31.47 -26.12 -7.72
C ALA A 12 -30.03 -25.71 -7.35
N SER A 13 -29.06 -26.57 -7.69
CA SER A 13 -27.65 -26.20 -7.66
C SER A 13 -27.39 -25.17 -8.76
N VAL A 14 -27.32 -23.90 -8.38
CA VAL A 14 -26.83 -22.85 -9.27
C VAL A 14 -25.33 -23.10 -9.45
N ALA A 15 -24.96 -23.80 -10.51
CA ALA A 15 -23.58 -23.86 -10.94
C ALA A 15 -23.18 -22.44 -11.37
N TYR A 16 -22.44 -21.73 -10.52
CA TYR A 16 -21.69 -20.57 -10.98
C TYR A 16 -20.66 -21.11 -11.98
N ALA A 17 -20.98 -20.97 -13.27
CA ALA A 17 -20.00 -21.17 -14.31
C ALA A 17 -18.83 -20.24 -14.00
N GLN A 18 -17.71 -20.82 -13.58
CA GLN A 18 -16.45 -20.10 -13.51
C GLN A 18 -16.18 -19.68 -14.95
N GLY A 19 -16.36 -18.39 -15.23
CA GLY A 19 -15.92 -17.80 -16.49
C GLY A 19 -14.44 -18.10 -16.70
N PRO A 20 -13.93 -17.98 -17.94
CA PRO A 20 -12.52 -18.23 -18.22
C PRO A 20 -11.66 -17.46 -17.21
N THR A 21 -10.82 -18.17 -16.45
CA THR A 21 -9.84 -17.55 -15.57
C THR A 21 -9.00 -16.64 -16.44
N ALA A 22 -9.14 -15.33 -16.26
CA ALA A 22 -8.38 -14.36 -17.01
C ALA A 22 -6.90 -14.73 -16.92
N SER A 23 -6.19 -14.78 -18.04
CA SER A 23 -4.73 -14.83 -18.07
C SER A 23 -4.18 -13.46 -17.66
N GLY A 24 -4.43 -13.06 -16.42
CA GLY A 24 -4.11 -11.78 -15.81
C GLY A 24 -3.37 -11.95 -14.48
N TRP A 25 -3.08 -10.83 -13.82
CA TRP A 25 -2.41 -10.83 -12.51
C TRP A 25 -3.32 -11.45 -11.45
N ASP A 26 -2.79 -12.32 -10.60
CA ASP A 26 -3.50 -12.82 -9.43
C ASP A 26 -3.41 -11.85 -8.24
N ASP A 27 -4.24 -12.07 -7.21
CA ASP A 27 -4.28 -11.21 -6.02
C ASP A 27 -2.93 -11.14 -5.30
N THR A 28 -2.14 -12.21 -5.30
CA THR A 28 -0.82 -12.24 -4.66
C THR A 28 0.16 -11.33 -5.40
N GLN A 29 0.12 -11.34 -6.74
CA GLN A 29 0.93 -10.47 -7.57
C GLN A 29 0.52 -8.99 -7.39
N ILE A 30 -0.77 -8.69 -7.35
CA ILE A 30 -1.29 -7.34 -7.14
C ILE A 30 -0.92 -6.81 -5.75
N LEU A 31 -1.09 -7.63 -4.70
CA LEU A 31 -0.75 -7.23 -3.33
C LEU A 31 0.77 -7.07 -3.14
N ASN A 32 1.59 -7.91 -3.77
CA ASN A 32 3.05 -7.71 -3.73
C ASN A 32 3.48 -6.46 -4.52
N TYR A 33 2.81 -6.12 -5.62
CA TYR A 33 3.03 -4.83 -6.30
C TYR A 33 2.73 -3.65 -5.36
N ALA A 34 1.58 -3.69 -4.67
CA ALA A 34 1.22 -2.68 -3.68
C ALA A 34 2.22 -2.62 -2.51
N LEU A 35 2.68 -3.78 -2.01
CA LEU A 35 3.68 -3.86 -0.94
C LEU A 35 4.99 -3.19 -1.36
N ASN A 36 5.50 -3.49 -2.56
CA ASN A 36 6.74 -2.91 -3.05
C ASN A 36 6.68 -1.37 -3.20
N LEU A 37 5.55 -0.84 -3.68
CA LEU A 37 5.33 0.61 -3.75
C LEU A 37 5.26 1.24 -2.36
N THR A 38 4.55 0.58 -1.43
CA THR A 38 4.41 1.08 -0.06
C THR A 38 5.74 1.05 0.69
N ASP A 39 6.57 0.02 0.48
CA ASP A 39 7.91 -0.08 1.04
C ASP A 39 8.83 1.04 0.53
N LEU A 40 8.79 1.33 -0.78
CA LEU A 40 9.50 2.46 -1.37
C LEU A 40 9.10 3.79 -0.72
N GLN A 41 7.79 4.03 -0.58
CA GLN A 41 7.25 5.24 0.04
C GLN A 41 7.64 5.35 1.52
N ASN A 42 7.48 4.26 2.28
CA ASN A 42 7.88 4.19 3.68
C ASN A 42 9.40 4.48 3.85
N ALA A 43 10.23 3.88 3.01
CA ALA A 43 11.67 4.13 2.99
C ALA A 43 11.99 5.59 2.66
N PHE A 44 11.29 6.18 1.67
CA PHE A 44 11.48 7.58 1.30
C PHE A 44 11.21 8.53 2.48
N TYR A 45 10.07 8.39 3.16
CA TYR A 45 9.74 9.24 4.29
C TYR A 45 10.66 9.00 5.49
N SER A 46 10.89 7.76 5.88
CA SER A 46 11.72 7.45 7.06
C SER A 46 13.16 7.94 6.88
N GLN A 47 13.77 7.70 5.72
CA GLN A 47 15.12 8.16 5.43
C GLN A 47 15.20 9.68 5.32
N SER A 48 14.26 10.33 4.63
CA SER A 48 14.30 11.78 4.44
C SER A 48 13.97 12.57 5.71
N LEU A 49 12.97 12.13 6.48
CA LEU A 49 12.58 12.80 7.74
C LEU A 49 13.61 12.59 8.86
N SER A 50 14.52 11.61 8.72
CA SER A 50 15.70 11.49 9.58
C SER A 50 16.75 12.58 9.31
N LYS A 51 16.78 13.14 8.10
CA LYS A 51 17.69 14.21 7.68
C LYS A 51 17.14 15.61 7.96
N PHE A 52 15.82 15.77 7.87
CA PHE A 52 15.16 17.08 7.95
C PHE A 52 14.25 17.18 9.17
N ASP A 53 14.68 17.98 10.14
CA ASP A 53 13.94 18.29 11.36
C ASP A 53 12.98 19.47 11.18
N THR A 54 12.23 19.82 12.22
CA THR A 54 11.27 20.94 12.16
C THR A 54 11.96 22.26 11.80
N GLN A 55 13.19 22.48 12.28
CA GLN A 55 13.94 23.69 11.96
C GLN A 55 14.25 23.79 10.47
N SER A 56 14.63 22.67 9.84
CA SER A 56 14.91 22.61 8.40
C SER A 56 13.70 23.07 7.57
N PHE A 57 12.50 22.59 7.92
CA PHE A 57 11.26 23.03 7.25
C PHE A 57 10.95 24.51 7.49
N ASN A 58 11.07 24.98 8.73
CA ASN A 58 10.83 26.38 9.08
C ASN A 58 11.79 27.32 8.34
N SER A 59 13.07 26.96 8.25
CA SER A 59 14.10 27.72 7.54
C SER A 59 13.86 27.80 6.03
N SER A 60 13.11 26.85 5.46
CA SER A 60 12.67 26.87 4.06
C SER A 60 11.31 27.52 3.83
N GLY A 61 10.75 28.18 4.86
CA GLY A 61 9.50 28.94 4.75
C GLY A 61 8.23 28.09 4.83
N TYR A 62 8.34 26.80 5.16
CA TYR A 62 7.17 25.97 5.39
C TYR A 62 6.46 26.32 6.70
N GLY A 63 5.14 26.17 6.71
CA GLY A 63 4.33 26.39 7.90
C GLY A 63 4.61 25.36 9.02
N PRO A 64 4.28 25.69 10.28
CA PRO A 64 4.67 24.90 11.46
C PRO A 64 4.11 23.47 11.49
N PHE A 65 3.05 23.18 10.72
CA PHE A 65 2.40 21.87 10.67
C PHE A 65 2.84 21.00 9.50
N VAL A 66 3.61 21.54 8.55
CA VAL A 66 3.96 20.84 7.31
C VAL A 66 4.76 19.56 7.60
N ARG A 67 5.79 19.67 8.44
CA ARG A 67 6.59 18.48 8.81
C ARG A 67 5.74 17.43 9.54
N THR A 68 4.86 17.84 10.44
CA THR A 68 3.97 16.92 11.16
C THR A 68 3.06 16.17 10.19
N GLY A 69 2.55 16.84 9.15
CA GLY A 69 1.82 16.20 8.07
C GLY A 69 2.63 15.11 7.37
N PHE A 70 3.88 15.41 6.99
CA PHE A 70 4.77 14.41 6.39
C PHE A 70 5.12 13.25 7.31
N VAL A 71 5.31 13.50 8.60
CA VAL A 71 5.49 12.43 9.60
C VAL A 71 4.27 11.52 9.65
N GLN A 72 3.05 12.09 9.63
CA GLN A 72 1.82 11.31 9.60
C GLN A 72 1.70 10.47 8.32
N ILE A 73 2.05 11.03 7.17
CA ILE A 73 2.04 10.29 5.90
C ILE A 73 3.03 9.11 5.99
N GLY A 74 4.27 9.34 6.44
CA GLY A 74 5.24 8.27 6.63
C GLY A 74 4.75 7.16 7.57
N GLN A 75 4.10 7.52 8.68
CA GLN A 75 3.49 6.55 9.60
C GLN A 75 2.36 5.73 8.95
N ASN A 76 1.55 6.36 8.09
CA ASN A 76 0.52 5.66 7.32
C ASN A 76 1.16 4.65 6.35
N LYS A 77 2.24 5.02 5.67
CA LYS A 77 2.97 4.10 4.76
C LYS A 77 3.59 2.93 5.52
N ALA A 78 4.20 3.19 6.68
CA ALA A 78 4.71 2.12 7.55
C ALA A 78 3.61 1.14 7.98
N SER A 79 2.43 1.66 8.35
CA SER A 79 1.28 0.84 8.75
C SER A 79 0.71 0.02 7.58
N GLN A 80 0.66 0.61 6.37
CA GLN A 80 0.22 -0.08 5.16
C GLN A 80 1.20 -1.21 4.78
N ALA A 81 2.52 -0.96 4.84
CA ALA A 81 3.53 -1.99 4.57
C ALA A 81 3.40 -3.17 5.55
N ALA A 82 3.24 -2.88 6.83
CA ALA A 82 3.03 -3.91 7.86
C ALA A 82 1.74 -4.72 7.62
N LEU A 83 0.65 -4.05 7.25
CA LEU A 83 -0.62 -4.71 6.93
C LEU A 83 -0.48 -5.63 5.71
N LEU A 84 0.07 -5.13 4.61
CA LEU A 84 0.26 -5.91 3.38
C LEU A 84 1.19 -7.09 3.61
N GLY A 85 2.31 -6.89 4.31
CA GLY A 85 3.21 -7.97 4.72
C GLY A 85 2.50 -9.04 5.56
N SER A 86 1.61 -8.63 6.47
CA SER A 86 0.80 -9.57 7.27
C SER A 86 -0.22 -10.35 6.43
N ILE A 87 -0.84 -9.72 5.43
CA ILE A 87 -1.83 -10.37 4.55
C ILE A 87 -1.13 -11.39 3.64
N LEU A 88 0.02 -11.01 3.08
CA LEU A 88 0.79 -11.85 2.16
C LEU A 88 1.51 -12.99 2.90
N GLY A 89 1.90 -12.78 4.16
CA GLY A 89 2.57 -13.79 4.98
C GLY A 89 3.85 -14.30 4.31
N ALA A 90 3.96 -15.61 4.13
CA ALA A 90 5.11 -16.24 3.49
C ALA A 90 5.28 -15.86 2.00
N ASN A 91 4.24 -15.31 1.37
CA ASN A 91 4.28 -14.87 -0.03
C ASN A 91 4.70 -13.40 -0.17
N ALA A 92 4.99 -12.70 0.93
CA ALA A 92 5.42 -11.31 0.90
C ALA A 92 6.81 -11.18 0.27
N THR A 93 6.96 -10.28 -0.69
CA THR A 93 8.27 -9.88 -1.18
C THR A 93 9.08 -9.18 -0.09
N ALA A 94 10.39 -9.38 -0.11
CA ALA A 94 11.29 -8.66 0.78
C ALA A 94 11.44 -7.19 0.33
N SER A 95 11.57 -6.30 1.31
CA SER A 95 11.84 -4.89 1.05
C SER A 95 13.18 -4.68 0.36
N CYS A 96 13.24 -3.71 -0.56
CA CYS A 96 14.47 -3.37 -1.28
C CYS A 96 15.36 -2.41 -0.47
N THR A 97 16.61 -2.26 -0.91
CA THR A 97 17.45 -1.13 -0.49
C THR A 97 17.24 0.05 -1.43
N TYR A 98 16.89 1.20 -0.87
CA TYR A 98 16.59 2.41 -1.63
C TYR A 98 17.65 3.48 -1.39
N ASN A 99 17.97 4.24 -2.44
CA ASN A 99 18.94 5.34 -2.39
C ASN A 99 18.27 6.66 -2.78
N PHE A 100 18.18 7.58 -1.82
CA PHE A 100 17.65 8.93 -2.01
C PHE A 100 18.73 9.99 -1.80
N SER A 101 19.95 9.76 -2.32
CA SER A 101 21.07 10.70 -2.18
C SER A 101 20.83 12.05 -2.86
N GLN A 102 19.91 12.09 -3.84
CA GLN A 102 19.51 13.33 -4.54
C GLN A 102 18.59 14.22 -3.70
N VAL A 103 17.98 13.68 -2.64
CA VAL A 103 17.15 14.47 -1.72
C VAL A 103 18.08 15.15 -0.71
N SER A 104 18.41 16.42 -0.98
CA SER A 104 19.44 17.17 -0.25
C SER A 104 18.88 18.25 0.66
N ASN A 105 17.67 18.72 0.41
CA ASN A 105 17.00 19.76 1.18
C ASN A 105 15.48 19.52 1.27
N THR A 106 14.76 20.35 2.03
CA THR A 106 13.31 20.17 2.23
C THR A 106 12.46 20.46 0.99
N ALA A 107 12.96 21.24 0.02
CA ALA A 107 12.30 21.45 -1.26
C ALA A 107 12.38 20.17 -2.11
N ASP A 108 13.58 19.58 -2.26
CA ASP A 108 13.76 18.29 -2.94
C ASP A 108 12.87 17.20 -2.31
N PHE A 109 12.81 17.18 -0.97
CA PHE A 109 11.95 16.24 -0.24
C PHE A 109 10.47 16.48 -0.52
N THR A 110 10.02 17.74 -0.56
CA THR A 110 8.60 18.06 -0.79
C THR A 110 8.18 17.72 -2.22
N GLU A 111 9.02 18.03 -3.21
CA GLU A 111 8.81 17.63 -4.61
C GLU A 111 8.83 16.11 -4.75
N GLY A 112 9.85 15.46 -4.17
CA GLY A 112 9.97 14.00 -4.14
C GLY A 112 8.75 13.34 -3.51
N SER A 113 8.19 13.93 -2.44
CA SER A 113 6.98 13.43 -1.78
C SER A 113 5.80 13.38 -2.76
N GLN A 114 5.58 14.43 -3.56
CA GLN A 114 4.52 14.44 -4.56
C GLN A 114 4.71 13.34 -5.60
N ILE A 115 5.95 13.16 -6.08
CA ILE A 115 6.28 12.12 -7.06
C ILE A 115 6.02 10.72 -6.47
N VAL A 116 6.52 10.43 -5.28
CA VAL A 116 6.38 9.09 -4.68
C VAL A 116 4.96 8.78 -4.22
N GLU A 117 4.14 9.78 -3.89
CA GLU A 117 2.72 9.54 -3.60
C GLU A 117 1.94 9.21 -4.88
N ASN A 118 2.19 9.93 -5.97
CA ASN A 118 1.46 9.75 -7.23
C ASN A 118 1.71 8.39 -7.90
N ILE A 119 2.87 7.76 -7.68
CA ILE A 119 3.12 6.40 -8.22
C ILE A 119 2.29 5.31 -7.51
N GLY A 120 1.77 5.60 -6.32
CA GLY A 120 0.91 4.69 -5.56
C GLY A 120 -0.58 4.80 -5.90
N GLU A 121 -0.98 5.88 -6.59
CA GLU A 121 -2.35 6.09 -7.00
C GLU A 121 -2.62 5.32 -8.30
N SER A 122 -3.51 4.33 -8.23
CA SER A 122 -4.12 3.75 -9.42
C SER A 122 -5.25 4.70 -9.85
N ASN A 123 -4.99 5.56 -10.83
CA ASN A 123 -6.02 6.33 -11.55
C ASN A 123 -6.45 5.60 -12.82
#